data_AF-A0A815AKR0-F1
#
_entry.id   AF-A0A815AKR0-F1
#
_cell.length_a   1.000
_cell.length_b   1.000
_cell.length_c   1.000
_cell.angle_alpha   90.00
_cell.angle_beta   90.00
_cell.angle_gamma   90.00
#
_symmetry.space_group_name_H-M   'P 1'
#
loop_
_entity.id
_entity.type
_entity.pdbx_description
1 polymer ?
#
loop_
_entity_poly.entity_id
_entity_poly.type
_entity_poly.pdbx_seq_one_letter_code
_entity_poly.pdbx_strand_id
1 'polypeptide(L)'
;MVAVSTVNGQHLQAYVGSQGIGFNFLRSAFTYSFGYPSNINSGLTLQKCSDTTTNSAYTQNNYHGLGLACNMGPGCSGGPWLQNVVDSTGIGYVTSVNSFQITTVPNVINGPYFDMNIKNLYDNSTSM
;
A
#
# COMPACT_ATOMS: atom_id res chain seq x y z
N MET A 1 0.43 -5.02 -10.68
CA MET A 1 -0.54 -6.08 -10.38
C MET A 1 0.11 -7.44 -10.56
N VAL A 2 -0.40 -8.46 -9.87
CA VAL A 2 0.05 -9.84 -10.03
C VAL A 2 -1.08 -10.61 -10.69
N ALA A 3 -0.84 -11.13 -11.88
CA ALA A 3 -1.72 -12.12 -12.49
C ALA A 3 -1.43 -13.48 -11.85
N VAL A 4 -2.47 -14.16 -11.38
CA VAL A 4 -2.38 -15.50 -10.80
C VAL A 4 -3.30 -16.44 -11.55
N SER A 5 -2.84 -17.67 -11.78
CA SER A 5 -3.64 -18.71 -12.40
C SER A 5 -4.87 -19.06 -11.57
N THR A 6 -5.93 -19.49 -12.23
CA THR A 6 -7.10 -20.04 -11.52
C THR A 6 -6.75 -21.37 -10.87
N VAL A 7 -7.27 -21.60 -9.66
CA VAL A 7 -7.24 -22.93 -9.01
C VAL A 7 -8.65 -23.49 -9.05
N ASN A 8 -8.85 -24.66 -9.64
CA ASN A 8 -10.17 -25.27 -9.85
C ASN A 8 -11.19 -24.34 -10.52
N GLY A 9 -10.73 -23.52 -11.49
CA GLY A 9 -11.56 -22.56 -12.21
C GLY A 9 -11.94 -21.30 -11.42
N GLN A 10 -11.45 -21.14 -10.17
CA GLN A 10 -11.71 -19.94 -9.36
C GLN A 10 -10.53 -18.96 -9.43
N HIS A 11 -10.85 -17.69 -9.62
CA HIS A 11 -9.90 -16.59 -9.43
C HIS A 11 -9.64 -16.35 -7.94
N LEU A 12 -8.42 -15.94 -7.57
CA LEU A 12 -8.03 -15.69 -6.19
C LEU A 12 -9.01 -14.75 -5.45
N GLN A 13 -9.44 -13.66 -6.11
CA GLN A 13 -10.37 -12.69 -5.53
C GLN A 13 -11.75 -13.28 -5.18
N ALA A 14 -12.17 -14.37 -5.85
CA ALA A 14 -13.43 -15.04 -5.53
C ALA A 14 -13.32 -15.86 -4.22
N TYR A 15 -12.10 -16.26 -3.85
CA TYR A 15 -11.85 -17.07 -2.66
C TYR A 15 -11.54 -16.23 -1.41
N VAL A 16 -10.69 -15.20 -1.55
CA VAL A 16 -10.25 -14.36 -0.41
C VAL A 16 -10.89 -12.97 -0.36
N GLY A 17 -11.71 -12.63 -1.36
CA GLY A 17 -12.20 -11.27 -1.57
C GLY A 17 -11.14 -10.35 -2.17
N SER A 18 -11.47 -9.06 -2.26
CA SER A 18 -10.56 -8.02 -2.75
C SER A 18 -10.84 -6.68 -2.07
N GLN A 19 -9.84 -5.80 -2.13
CA GLN A 19 -9.97 -4.40 -1.77
C GLN A 19 -10.23 -3.58 -3.03
N GLY A 20 -10.87 -2.42 -2.91
CA GLY A 20 -10.93 -1.45 -4.00
C GLY A 20 -9.54 -0.85 -4.26
N ILE A 21 -9.29 -0.34 -5.46
CA ILE A 21 -8.11 0.48 -5.76
C ILE A 21 -8.55 1.93 -5.89
N GLY A 22 -7.90 2.82 -5.14
CA GLY A 22 -8.21 4.26 -5.12
C GLY A 22 -7.13 5.07 -5.82
N PHE A 23 -7.55 5.88 -6.80
CA PHE A 23 -6.67 6.81 -7.51
C PHE A 23 -7.08 8.25 -7.23
N ASN A 24 -6.11 9.16 -7.11
CA ASN A 24 -6.31 10.56 -6.76
C ASN A 24 -7.10 10.78 -5.47
N PHE A 25 -6.91 9.90 -4.48
CA PHE A 25 -7.50 10.05 -3.14
C PHE A 25 -6.83 11.20 -2.38
N LEU A 26 -7.41 11.58 -1.23
CA LEU A 26 -6.84 12.63 -0.39
C LEU A 26 -5.40 12.28 0.02
N ARG A 27 -4.48 13.22 -0.23
CA ARG A 27 -3.06 13.09 0.13
C ARG A 27 -2.83 13.10 1.64
N SER A 28 -3.68 13.83 2.38
CA SER A 28 -3.67 13.85 3.84
C SER A 28 -4.94 13.20 4.34
N ALA A 29 -4.83 11.92 4.69
CA ALA A 29 -5.94 11.11 5.16
C ALA A 29 -5.43 10.06 6.14
N PHE A 30 -6.25 9.73 7.13
CA PHE A 30 -5.98 8.62 8.03
C PHE A 30 -5.93 7.32 7.22
N THR A 31 -4.80 6.62 7.30
CA THR A 31 -4.45 5.51 6.43
C THR A 31 -3.85 4.37 7.23
N TYR A 32 -4.28 3.14 6.95
CA TYR A 32 -3.67 1.94 7.50
C TYR A 32 -2.64 1.37 6.53
N SER A 33 -1.42 1.10 6.99
CA SER A 33 -0.42 0.35 6.23
C SER A 33 -0.25 -1.04 6.81
N PHE A 34 -0.16 -2.05 5.95
CA PHE A 34 0.00 -3.46 6.32
C PHE A 34 1.26 -4.05 5.70
N GLY A 35 1.88 -5.05 6.34
CA GLY A 35 3.03 -5.76 5.76
C GLY A 35 3.59 -6.88 6.64
N TYR A 36 4.58 -7.60 6.12
CA TYR A 36 5.29 -8.69 6.81
C TYR A 36 6.78 -8.34 7.00
N PRO A 37 7.10 -7.38 7.87
CA PRO A 37 8.47 -6.91 8.06
C PRO A 37 9.34 -7.92 8.82
N SER A 38 10.55 -8.20 8.32
CA SER A 38 11.50 -9.14 8.92
C SER A 38 12.05 -8.67 10.27
N ASN A 39 12.06 -7.36 10.55
CA ASN A 39 12.48 -6.84 11.85
C ASN A 39 11.43 -7.04 12.96
N ILE A 40 10.23 -7.54 12.65
CA ILE A 40 9.19 -7.85 13.63
C ILE A 40 8.79 -9.31 13.45
N ASN A 41 9.08 -10.13 14.47
CA ASN A 41 8.79 -11.57 14.46
C ASN A 41 9.26 -12.29 13.17
N SER A 42 10.42 -11.90 12.64
CA SER A 42 11.01 -12.49 11.43
C SER A 42 10.11 -12.49 10.19
N GLY A 43 9.15 -11.56 10.11
CA GLY A 43 8.19 -11.47 9.00
C GLY A 43 7.10 -12.56 9.01
N LEU A 44 6.98 -13.33 10.10
CA LEU A 44 6.00 -14.43 10.21
C LEU A 44 4.59 -13.96 10.59
N THR A 45 4.43 -12.68 10.92
CA THR A 45 3.14 -12.11 11.34
C THR A 45 2.85 -10.84 10.58
N LEU A 46 1.58 -10.66 10.22
CA LEU A 46 1.10 -9.42 9.63
C LEU A 46 1.21 -8.29 10.65
N GLN A 47 1.83 -7.21 10.26
CA GLN A 47 1.97 -5.99 11.03
C GLN A 47 1.14 -4.86 10.42
N LYS A 48 0.79 -3.88 11.26
CA LYS A 48 -0.03 -2.73 10.89
C LYS A 48 0.52 -1.45 11.48
N CYS A 49 0.60 -0.40 10.67
CA CYS A 49 0.76 0.99 11.09
C CYS A 49 -0.49 1.78 10.73
N SER A 50 -0.78 2.87 11.44
CA SER A 50 -1.89 3.77 11.10
C SER A 50 -1.60 5.18 11.54
N ASP A 51 -1.68 6.12 10.62
CA ASP A 51 -1.52 7.55 10.88
C ASP A 51 -2.14 8.37 9.72
N THR A 52 -2.18 9.68 9.87
CA THR A 52 -2.49 10.59 8.77
C THR A 52 -1.28 10.72 7.84
N THR A 53 -1.48 10.48 6.56
CA THR A 53 -0.41 10.63 5.57
C THR A 53 0.02 12.08 5.41
N THR A 54 1.31 12.28 5.15
CA THR A 54 1.91 13.57 4.80
C THR A 54 2.57 13.49 3.43
N ASN A 55 2.96 14.63 2.86
CA ASN A 55 3.90 14.59 1.73
C ASN A 55 5.20 13.92 2.17
N SER A 56 5.79 13.10 1.30
CA SER A 56 7.09 12.50 1.56
C SER A 56 8.16 13.59 1.69
N ALA A 57 9.07 13.42 2.64
CA ALA A 57 10.26 14.26 2.76
C ALA A 57 11.33 13.92 1.69
N TYR A 58 11.17 12.82 0.96
CA TYR A 58 12.02 12.48 -0.17
C TYR A 58 11.56 13.24 -1.41
N THR A 59 12.30 14.28 -1.81
CA THR A 59 11.94 15.15 -2.94
C THR A 59 12.86 14.98 -4.16
N GLN A 60 13.78 14.01 -4.12
CA GLN A 60 14.69 13.75 -5.24
C GLN A 60 13.93 13.16 -6.43
N ASN A 61 14.46 13.39 -7.64
CA ASN A 61 13.90 12.87 -8.89
C ASN A 61 12.42 13.23 -9.12
N ASN A 62 11.98 14.40 -8.64
CA ASN A 62 10.57 14.84 -8.69
C ASN A 62 9.60 13.82 -8.08
N TYR A 63 10.03 13.14 -7.02
CA TYR A 63 9.15 12.23 -6.29
C TYR A 63 8.05 13.02 -5.55
N HIS A 64 6.80 12.69 -5.85
CA HIS A 64 5.61 13.33 -5.27
C HIS A 64 4.73 12.35 -4.50
N GLY A 65 5.34 11.37 -3.82
CA GLY A 65 4.64 10.40 -2.99
C GLY A 65 4.26 10.92 -1.60
N LEU A 66 3.89 9.98 -0.74
CA LEU A 66 3.41 10.22 0.61
C LEU A 66 4.31 9.51 1.63
N GLY A 67 4.34 10.05 2.84
CA GLY A 67 4.93 9.43 4.02
C GLY A 67 3.85 9.02 5.01
N LEU A 68 4.11 7.94 5.74
CA LEU A 68 3.30 7.46 6.85
C LEU A 68 4.22 7.05 8.01
N ALA A 69 3.92 7.51 9.23
CA ALA A 69 4.65 7.09 10.42
C ALA A 69 4.49 5.57 10.63
N CYS A 70 5.61 4.85 10.57
CA CYS A 70 5.63 3.40 10.62
C CYS A 70 7.04 2.85 10.84
N ASN A 71 7.18 1.90 11.78
CA ASN A 71 8.45 1.24 12.12
C ASN A 71 8.66 -0.11 11.41
N MET A 72 7.78 -0.48 10.47
CA MET A 72 7.96 -1.68 9.65
C MET A 72 9.20 -1.54 8.76
N GLY A 73 10.10 -2.53 8.80
CA GLY A 73 11.35 -2.56 8.04
C GLY A 73 11.30 -3.48 6.81
N PRO A 74 12.45 -4.07 6.40
CA PRO A 74 12.54 -4.91 5.20
C PRO A 74 11.47 -6.01 5.17
N GLY A 75 10.91 -6.31 4.00
CA GLY A 75 9.83 -7.29 3.83
C GLY A 75 8.41 -6.71 3.90
N CYS A 76 8.22 -5.49 4.44
CA CYS A 76 6.92 -4.83 4.34
C CYS A 76 6.62 -4.23 2.96
N SER A 77 7.63 -4.06 2.09
CA SER A 77 7.51 -3.48 0.76
C SER A 77 6.44 -4.19 -0.08
N GLY A 78 5.63 -3.42 -0.81
CA GLY A 78 4.46 -3.89 -1.56
C GLY A 78 3.19 -4.04 -0.72
N GLY A 79 3.29 -4.01 0.61
CA GLY A 79 2.14 -4.06 1.51
C GLY A 79 1.21 -2.86 1.32
N PRO A 80 -0.13 -3.04 1.37
CA PRO A 80 -1.10 -2.03 0.94
C PRO A 80 -1.29 -0.93 1.99
N TRP A 81 -1.57 0.28 1.50
CA TRP A 81 -2.07 1.40 2.30
C TRP A 81 -3.57 1.57 2.02
N LEU A 82 -4.41 1.43 3.05
CA LEU A 82 -5.86 1.50 2.93
C LEU A 82 -6.43 2.80 3.52
N GLN A 83 -7.28 3.45 2.74
CA GLN A 83 -8.13 4.58 3.15
C GLN A 83 -9.61 4.19 3.09
N ASN A 84 -10.46 4.97 3.79
CA ASN A 84 -11.91 4.78 3.86
C ASN A 84 -12.30 3.34 4.24
N VAL A 85 -11.59 2.77 5.22
CA VAL A 85 -11.86 1.42 5.71
C VAL A 85 -13.16 1.42 6.50
N VAL A 86 -14.05 0.50 6.15
CA VAL A 86 -15.26 0.21 6.92
C VAL A 86 -14.92 -0.79 8.01
N ASP A 87 -14.91 -0.37 9.27
CA ASP A 87 -14.43 -1.18 10.39
C ASP A 87 -15.10 -2.55 10.52
N SER A 88 -16.40 -2.65 10.20
CA SER A 88 -17.15 -3.91 10.31
C SER A 88 -16.75 -4.96 9.28
N THR A 89 -16.15 -4.55 8.16
CA THR A 89 -15.79 -5.46 7.05
C THR A 89 -14.30 -5.46 6.73
N GLY A 90 -13.56 -4.45 7.18
CA GLY A 90 -12.17 -4.21 6.77
C GLY A 90 -12.00 -3.86 5.30
N ILE A 91 -13.11 -3.57 4.58
CA ILE A 91 -13.08 -3.17 3.17
C ILE A 91 -12.76 -1.68 3.09
N GLY A 92 -11.80 -1.34 2.22
CA GLY A 92 -11.46 0.03 1.89
C GLY A 92 -10.83 0.11 0.49
N TYR A 93 -10.05 1.16 0.29
CA TYR A 93 -9.34 1.40 -0.96
C TYR A 93 -7.84 1.39 -0.75
N VAL A 94 -7.13 0.59 -1.54
CA VAL A 94 -5.67 0.64 -1.64
C VAL A 94 -5.30 1.91 -2.41
N THR A 95 -4.66 2.86 -1.74
CA THR A 95 -4.29 4.18 -2.30
C THR A 95 -2.78 4.39 -2.40
N SER A 96 -1.99 3.47 -1.83
CA SER A 96 -0.54 3.41 -1.94
C SER A 96 -0.03 2.03 -1.53
N VAL A 97 1.29 1.85 -1.54
CA VAL A 97 1.98 0.66 -1.02
C VAL A 97 3.25 1.08 -0.26
N ASN A 98 3.66 0.29 0.72
CA ASN A 98 4.99 0.42 1.32
C ASN A 98 6.06 0.31 0.23
N SER A 99 6.92 1.32 0.09
CA SER A 99 7.97 1.32 -0.93
C SER A 99 9.35 1.36 -0.31
N PHE A 100 9.70 2.48 0.35
CA PHE A 100 11.05 2.68 0.88
C PHE A 100 11.07 3.57 2.13
N GLN A 101 12.13 3.42 2.92
CA GLN A 101 12.48 4.33 4.00
C GLN A 101 13.67 5.19 3.59
N ILE A 102 13.83 6.35 4.22
CA ILE A 102 15.02 7.19 4.06
C ILE A 102 15.72 7.35 5.40
N THR A 103 17.05 7.36 5.41
CA THR A 103 17.84 7.36 6.64
C THR A 103 17.67 8.63 7.46
N THR A 104 17.39 9.76 6.82
CA THR A 104 17.23 11.08 7.46
C THR A 104 15.87 11.28 8.12
N VAL A 105 14.89 10.42 7.84
CA VAL A 105 13.54 10.48 8.43
C VAL A 105 13.16 9.06 8.91
N PRO A 106 13.66 8.66 10.09
CA PRO A 106 13.43 7.31 10.61
C PRO A 106 11.95 7.10 10.95
N ASN A 107 11.53 5.84 10.99
CA ASN A 107 10.15 5.43 11.31
C ASN A 107 9.10 6.07 10.39
N VAL A 108 9.45 6.35 9.14
CA VAL A 108 8.50 6.74 8.10
C VAL A 108 8.68 5.81 6.91
N ILE A 109 7.59 5.16 6.51
CA ILE A 109 7.53 4.41 5.26
C ILE A 109 6.95 5.32 4.18
N ASN A 110 7.63 5.41 3.04
CA ASN A 110 7.19 6.18 1.89
C ASN A 110 6.46 5.27 0.91
N GLY A 111 5.41 5.79 0.31
CA GLY A 111 4.59 5.11 -0.68
C GLY A 111 4.26 6.03 -1.84
N PRO A 112 4.20 5.50 -3.08
CA PRO A 112 3.83 6.31 -4.24
C PRO A 112 2.39 6.81 -4.10
N TYR A 113 2.15 8.06 -4.46
CA TYR A 113 0.78 8.55 -4.59
C TYR A 113 0.16 7.95 -5.85
N PHE A 114 -0.97 7.24 -5.71
CA PHE A 114 -1.69 6.65 -6.84
C PHE A 114 -2.39 7.72 -7.68
N ASP A 115 -1.63 8.39 -8.52
CA ASP A 115 -2.11 9.38 -9.48
C ASP A 115 -2.65 8.73 -10.77
N MET A 116 -2.91 9.56 -11.78
CA MET A 116 -3.37 9.09 -13.07
C MET A 116 -2.34 8.23 -13.84
N ASN A 117 -1.04 8.42 -13.60
CA ASN A 117 -0.02 7.59 -14.23
C ASN A 117 -0.08 6.16 -13.70
N ILE A 118 -0.24 6.02 -12.38
CA ILE A 118 -0.43 4.70 -11.76
C ILE A 118 -1.78 4.10 -12.15
N LYS A 119 -2.84 4.91 -12.30
CA LYS A 119 -4.11 4.44 -12.85
C LYS A 119 -3.96 3.86 -14.25
N ASN A 120 -3.29 4.58 -15.16
CA ASN A 120 -3.07 4.10 -16.52
C ASN A 120 -2.25 2.80 -16.53
N LEU A 121 -1.25 2.68 -15.66
CA LEU A 121 -0.50 1.44 -15.49
C LEU A 121 -1.39 0.29 -14.99
N TYR A 122 -2.25 0.56 -14.01
CA TYR A 122 -3.21 -0.40 -13.50
C TYR A 122 -4.16 -0.88 -14.61
N ASP A 123 -4.83 0.04 -15.31
CA ASP A 123 -5.80 -0.30 -16.36
C ASP A 123 -5.16 -1.17 -17.46
N ASN A 124 -3.93 -0.83 -17.88
CA ASN A 124 -3.18 -1.59 -18.88
C ASN A 124 -2.79 -3.00 -18.41
N SER A 125 -2.64 -3.23 -17.10
CA SER A 125 -2.28 -4.54 -16.55
C SER A 125 -3.48 -5.40 -16.18
N THR A 126 -4.69 -4.85 -16.06
CA THR A 126 -5.95 -5.60 -15.90
C THR A 126 -6.59 -6.02 -17.22
N SER A 127 -6.14 -5.47 -18.35
CA SER A 127 -6.74 -5.70 -19.67
C SER A 127 -6.11 -6.89 -20.42
N MET A 128 -5.23 -7.65 -19.76
CA MET A 128 -4.55 -8.85 -20.28
C MET A 128 -5.24 -10.12 -19.76
#